data_AF-A0A929V5R7-F1
#
_entry.id   AF-A0A929V5R7-F1
#
_cell.length_a   1.000
_cell.length_b   1.000
_cell.length_c   1.000
_cell.angle_alpha   90.00
_cell.angle_beta   90.00
_cell.angle_gamma   90.00
#
_symmetry.space_group_name_H-M   'P 1'
#
loop_
_entity.id
_entity.type
_entity.pdbx_description
1 polymer ?
#
loop_
_entity_poly.entity_id
_entity_poly.type
_entity_poly.pdbx_seq_one_letter_code
_entity_poly.pdbx_strand_id
1 'polypeptide(L)'
;MSMAQVKYIKVSGERISEQNKKAYGITRESSLYKNIALITLITVTVLFSVVILYGYLNIAQQNRIINTLNSEIRSLETERDDHNMKLEPYKSVDRIAKIARLNYNMDYPKKEQVRYLDKIE
;
A
#
# COMPACT_ATOMS: atom_id res chain seq x y z
N MET A 1 -48.81 -84.02 26.73
CA MET A 1 -48.11 -82.84 26.17
C MET A 1 -48.95 -82.33 25.01
N SER A 2 -49.50 -81.11 25.12
CA SER A 2 -50.35 -80.48 24.10
C SER A 2 -49.47 -79.61 23.18
N MET A 3 -49.52 -79.84 21.87
CA MET A 3 -48.81 -79.01 20.91
C MET A 3 -49.66 -77.79 20.55
N ALA A 4 -49.18 -76.60 20.92
CA ALA A 4 -49.78 -75.35 20.50
C ALA A 4 -49.57 -75.14 18.98
N GLN A 5 -50.66 -74.87 18.25
CA GLN A 5 -50.57 -74.50 16.84
C GLN A 5 -50.27 -73.01 16.71
N VAL A 6 -49.15 -72.69 16.05
CA VAL A 6 -48.73 -71.32 15.74
C VAL A 6 -49.33 -70.90 14.40
N LYS A 7 -50.17 -69.86 14.41
CA LYS A 7 -50.77 -69.28 13.20
C LYS A 7 -49.98 -68.04 12.78
N TYR A 8 -49.32 -68.12 11.63
CA TYR A 8 -48.54 -67.01 11.08
C TYR A 8 -49.45 -66.02 10.35
N ILE A 9 -49.37 -64.74 10.74
CA ILE A 9 -50.07 -63.63 10.08
C ILE A 9 -49.15 -63.10 8.98
N LYS A 10 -49.57 -63.18 7.71
CA LYS A 10 -48.89 -62.49 6.61
C LYS A 10 -49.17 -60.99 6.71
N VAL A 11 -48.20 -60.23 7.20
CA VAL A 11 -48.24 -58.77 7.16
C VAL A 11 -47.86 -58.34 5.73
N SER A 12 -48.81 -57.71 5.01
CA SER A 12 -48.58 -57.18 3.66
C SER A 12 -47.46 -56.14 3.69
N GLY A 13 -46.39 -56.39 2.92
CA GLY A 13 -45.23 -55.51 2.78
C GLY A 13 -45.49 -54.23 1.97
N GLU A 14 -46.73 -53.97 1.55
CA GLU A 14 -47.07 -52.81 0.71
C GLU A 14 -46.71 -51.49 1.40
N ARG A 15 -46.91 -51.38 2.71
CA ARG A 15 -46.59 -50.16 3.49
C ARG A 15 -45.10 -49.85 3.58
N ILE A 16 -44.24 -50.87 3.58
CA ILE A 16 -42.77 -50.69 3.64
C ILE A 16 -42.23 -50.26 2.26
N SER A 17 -42.90 -50.67 1.18
CA SER A 17 -42.48 -50.31 -0.18
C SER A 17 -42.81 -48.84 -0.54
N GLU A 18 -43.93 -48.30 -0.04
CA GLU A 18 -44.32 -46.92 -0.35
C GLU A 18 -43.46 -45.88 0.37
N GLN A 19 -43.00 -46.16 1.59
CA GLN A 19 -42.10 -45.28 2.33
C GLN A 19 -40.73 -45.16 1.64
N ASN A 20 -40.22 -46.26 1.06
CA ASN A 20 -38.96 -46.28 0.34
C ASN A 20 -39.05 -45.64 -1.06
N LYS A 21 -40.22 -45.64 -1.71
CA LYS A 21 -40.41 -44.93 -2.98
C LYS A 21 -40.36 -43.41 -2.83
N LYS A 22 -40.73 -42.85 -1.67
CA LYS A 22 -40.71 -41.41 -1.41
C LYS A 22 -39.33 -40.87 -1.00
N ALA A 23 -38.44 -41.73 -0.50
CA ALA A 23 -37.07 -41.33 -0.12
C ALA A 23 -36.11 -41.21 -1.31
N TYR A 24 -36.44 -41.81 -2.46
CA TYR A 24 -35.67 -41.70 -3.71
C TYR A 24 -35.96 -40.41 -4.52
N GLY A 25 -36.61 -39.43 -3.92
CA GLY A 25 -36.89 -38.11 -4.51
C GLY A 25 -35.91 -37.01 -4.09
N ILE A 26 -34.86 -37.33 -3.34
CA ILE A 26 -33.82 -36.36 -2.98
C ILE A 26 -32.84 -36.27 -4.16
N THR A 27 -33.13 -35.30 -5.02
CA THR A 27 -32.27 -34.69 -6.04
C THR A 27 -30.94 -35.42 -6.29
N ARG A 28 -30.95 -36.34 -7.25
CA ARG A 28 -29.74 -36.70 -8.00
C ARG A 28 -29.35 -35.47 -8.83
N GLU A 29 -28.81 -34.44 -8.18
CA GLU A 29 -28.15 -33.36 -8.89
C GLU A 29 -27.06 -34.02 -9.75
N SER A 30 -27.17 -33.86 -11.07
CA SER A 30 -26.21 -34.47 -11.98
C SER A 30 -24.82 -33.93 -11.61
N SER A 31 -23.88 -34.84 -11.32
CA SER A 31 -22.52 -34.50 -10.88
C SER A 31 -21.81 -33.46 -11.76
N LEU A 32 -22.28 -33.33 -13.01
CA LEU A 32 -21.93 -32.27 -13.96
C LEU A 32 -22.07 -30.85 -13.38
N TYR A 33 -23.19 -30.49 -12.73
CA TYR A 33 -23.37 -29.14 -12.17
C TYR A 33 -22.38 -28.87 -11.03
N LYS A 34 -22.09 -29.89 -10.22
CA LYS A 34 -21.12 -29.80 -9.13
C LYS A 34 -19.70 -29.58 -9.66
N ASN A 35 -19.33 -30.26 -10.74
CA ASN A 35 -18.03 -30.09 -11.39
C ASN A 35 -17.91 -28.73 -12.09
N ILE A 36 -18.98 -28.25 -12.74
CA ILE A 36 -19.01 -26.92 -13.36
C ILE A 36 -18.84 -25.83 -12.30
N ALA A 37 -19.55 -25.93 -11.18
CA ALA A 37 -19.42 -24.97 -10.08
C ALA A 37 -18.01 -24.95 -9.46
N LEU A 38 -17.35 -26.11 -9.38
CA LEU A 38 -15.97 -26.20 -8.91
C LEU A 38 -14.98 -25.53 -9.89
N ILE A 39 -15.15 -25.79 -11.19
CA ILE A 39 -14.31 -25.19 -12.23
C ILE A 39 -14.50 -23.68 -12.29
N THR A 40 -15.72 -23.17 -12.19
CA THR A 40 -15.97 -21.72 -12.18
C THR A 40 -15.34 -21.06 -10.96
N LEU A 41 -15.44 -21.68 -9.78
CA LEU A 41 -14.81 -21.16 -8.57
C LEU A 41 -13.29 -21.11 -8.71
N ILE A 42 -12.66 -22.19 -9.18
CA ILE A 42 -11.21 -22.21 -9.44
C ILE A 42 -10.81 -21.11 -10.43
N THR A 43 -11.57 -20.95 -11.52
CA THR A 43 -11.28 -19.95 -12.56
C THR A 43 -11.35 -18.53 -11.99
N VAL A 44 -12.37 -18.24 -11.17
CA VAL A 44 -12.53 -16.95 -10.50
C VAL A 44 -11.37 -16.70 -9.52
N THR A 45 -11.00 -17.70 -8.71
CA THR A 45 -9.88 -17.58 -7.76
C THR A 45 -8.55 -17.32 -8.47
N VAL A 46 -8.29 -17.99 -9.60
CA VAL A 46 -7.08 -17.77 -10.39
C VAL A 46 -7.08 -16.36 -10.98
N LEU A 47 -8.19 -15.90 -11.54
CA LEU A 47 -8.34 -14.53 -12.07
C LEU A 47 -8.06 -13.48 -10.98
N PHE A 48 -8.65 -13.63 -9.79
CA PHE A 48 -8.38 -12.74 -8.67
C PHE A 48 -6.91 -12.74 -8.25
N SER A 49 -6.29 -13.92 -8.22
CA SER A 49 -4.87 -14.06 -7.87
C SER A 49 -3.97 -13.29 -8.83
N VAL A 50 -4.25 -13.34 -10.13
CA VAL A 50 -3.49 -12.59 -11.16
C VAL A 50 -3.67 -11.08 -10.97
N VAL A 51 -4.89 -10.60 -10.71
CA VAL A 51 -5.17 -9.17 -10.47
C VAL A 51 -4.42 -8.66 -9.24
N ILE A 52 -4.44 -9.42 -8.14
CA ILE A 52 -3.73 -9.06 -6.91
C ILE A 52 -2.22 -9.00 -7.16
N LEU A 53 -1.67 -9.97 -7.90
CA LEU A 53 -0.25 -10.01 -8.22
C LEU A 53 0.17 -8.79 -9.06
N TYR A 54 -0.64 -8.40 -10.03
CA TYR A 54 -0.41 -7.22 -10.86
C TYR A 54 -0.43 -5.93 -10.02
N GLY A 55 -1.40 -5.81 -9.10
CA GLY A 55 -1.45 -4.70 -8.15
C GLY A 55 -0.19 -4.64 -7.27
N TYR A 56 0.27 -5.78 -6.76
CA TYR A 56 1.48 -5.86 -5.95
C TYR A 56 2.73 -5.43 -6.72
N LEU A 57 2.89 -5.87 -7.97
CA LEU A 57 4.01 -5.48 -8.82
C LEU A 57 4.04 -3.96 -9.05
N ASN A 58 2.89 -3.34 -9.30
CA ASN A 58 2.81 -1.89 -9.47
C ASN A 58 3.18 -1.13 -8.19
N ILE A 59 2.69 -1.58 -7.03
CA ILE A 59 3.05 -0.99 -5.72
C ILE A 59 4.56 -1.13 -5.47
N ALA A 60 5.13 -2.30 -5.75
CA ALA A 60 6.56 -2.53 -5.59
C ALA A 60 7.40 -1.63 -6.51
N GLN A 61 6.97 -1.42 -7.75
CA GLN A 61 7.61 -0.50 -8.69
C GLN A 61 7.52 0.95 -8.20
N GLN A 62 6.34 1.38 -7.73
CA GLN A 62 6.16 2.73 -7.18
C GLN A 62 7.03 2.95 -5.94
N ASN A 63 7.12 1.97 -5.03
CA ASN A 63 7.99 2.06 -3.86
C ASN A 63 9.47 2.22 -4.23
N ARG A 64 9.93 1.55 -5.30
CA ARG A 64 11.30 1.77 -5.80
C ARG A 64 11.50 3.20 -6.28
N ILE A 65 10.56 3.71 -7.08
CA ILE A 65 10.63 5.10 -7.58
C ILE A 65 10.65 6.09 -6.42
N ILE A 66 9.78 5.91 -5.41
CA ILE A 66 9.75 6.74 -4.20
C ILE A 66 11.10 6.72 -3.48
N ASN A 67 11.70 5.55 -3.32
CA ASN A 67 13.00 5.44 -2.65
C ASN A 67 14.12 6.15 -3.43
N THR A 68 14.12 6.03 -4.76
CA THR A 68 15.08 6.75 -5.61
C THR A 68 14.89 8.26 -5.49
N LEU A 69 13.65 8.76 -5.59
CA LEU A 69 13.35 10.19 -5.45
C LEU A 69 13.75 10.72 -4.07
N ASN A 70 13.47 9.97 -3.00
CA ASN A 70 13.87 10.37 -1.65
C ASN A 70 15.39 10.44 -1.49
N SER A 71 16.12 9.52 -2.12
CA SER A 71 17.59 9.56 -2.14
C SER A 71 18.11 10.79 -2.89
N GLU A 72 17.47 11.14 -4.02
CA GLU A 72 17.83 12.31 -4.81
C GLU A 72 17.57 13.61 -4.03
N ILE A 73 16.40 13.73 -3.39
CA ILE A 73 16.07 14.87 -2.52
C ILE A 73 17.15 15.03 -1.44
N ARG A 74 17.51 13.95 -0.76
CA ARG A 74 18.54 14.00 0.29
C ARG A 74 19.90 14.44 -0.25
N SER A 75 20.28 14.00 -1.46
CA SER A 75 21.52 14.46 -2.09
C SER A 75 21.49 15.95 -2.43
N LEU A 76 20.37 16.44 -2.97
CA LEU A 76 20.20 17.86 -3.31
C LEU A 76 20.17 18.75 -2.06
N GLU A 77 19.56 18.29 -0.96
CA GLU A 77 19.60 18.98 0.32
C GLU A 77 21.03 19.08 0.86
N THR A 78 21.79 17.99 0.75
CA THR A 78 23.20 17.98 1.16
C THR A 78 24.03 18.97 0.33
N GLU A 79 23.82 19.00 -0.98
CA GLU A 79 24.50 19.95 -1.88
C GLU A 79 24.13 21.41 -1.58
N ARG A 80 22.83 21.68 -1.34
CA ARG A 80 22.37 23.00 -0.91
C ARG A 80 23.04 23.42 0.39
N ASP A 81 23.13 22.53 1.37
CA ASP A 81 23.71 22.83 2.67
C ASP A 81 25.23 23.06 2.56
N ASP A 82 25.93 22.30 1.72
CA ASP A 82 27.35 22.53 1.39
C ASP A 82 27.56 23.91 0.71
N HIS A 83 26.71 24.27 -0.24
CA HIS A 83 26.75 25.59 -0.86
C HIS A 83 26.47 26.71 0.16
N ASN A 84 25.50 26.52 1.06
CA ASN A 84 25.21 27.48 2.12
C ASN A 84 26.40 27.67 3.06
N MET A 85 27.04 26.57 3.47
CA MET A 85 28.26 26.60 4.28
C MET A 85 29.41 27.31 3.55
N LYS A 86 29.59 27.05 2.24
CA LYS A 86 30.59 27.75 1.42
C LYS A 86 30.32 29.26 1.30
N LEU A 87 29.06 29.67 1.29
CA LEU A 87 28.65 31.07 1.20
C LEU A 87 28.71 31.80 2.55
N GLU A 88 28.58 31.09 3.67
CA GLU A 88 28.52 31.67 5.01
C GLU A 88 29.69 32.62 5.33
N PRO A 89 30.96 32.29 5.03
CA PRO A 89 32.09 33.21 5.25
C PRO A 89 31.95 34.52 4.47
N TYR A 90 31.33 34.50 3.29
CA TYR A 90 31.16 35.66 2.41
C TYR A 90 30.08 36.64 2.91
N LYS A 91 29.19 36.20 3.81
CA LYS A 91 28.13 37.05 4.37
C LYS A 91 28.57 37.92 5.54
N SER A 92 29.74 37.64 6.14
CA SER A 92 30.22 38.40 7.30
C SER A 92 30.58 39.84 6.91
N VAL A 93 29.99 40.80 7.63
CA VAL A 93 30.23 42.25 7.42
C VAL A 93 31.72 42.57 7.56
N ASP A 94 32.43 41.92 8.47
CA ASP A 94 33.87 42.09 8.68
C ASP A 94 34.69 41.68 7.45
N ARG A 95 34.35 40.57 6.81
CA ARG A 95 35.03 40.13 5.59
C ARG A 95 34.73 41.06 4.42
N ILE A 96 33.49 41.52 4.30
CA ILE A 96 33.08 42.52 3.30
C ILE A 96 33.87 43.82 3.51
N ALA A 97 33.93 44.33 4.74
CA ALA A 97 34.68 45.53 5.10
C ALA A 97 36.19 45.36 4.84
N LYS A 98 36.75 44.17 5.14
CA LYS A 98 38.16 43.85 4.86
C LYS A 98 38.45 43.86 3.36
N ILE A 99 37.59 43.27 2.53
CA ILE A 99 37.72 43.29 1.07
C ILE A 99 37.58 44.73 0.52
N ALA A 100 36.59 45.48 1.01
CA ALA A 100 36.38 46.88 0.64
C ALA A 100 37.62 47.75 0.90
N ARG A 101 38.25 47.56 2.05
CA ARG A 101 39.49 48.26 2.43
C ARG A 101 40.67 47.84 1.56
N LEU A 102 40.91 46.54 1.43
CA LEU A 102 42.11 46.02 0.76
C LEU A 102 42.08 46.21 -0.76
N ASN A 103 40.92 46.01 -1.38
CA ASN A 103 40.81 45.98 -2.84
C ASN A 103 40.30 47.29 -3.44
N TYR A 104 39.55 48.08 -2.67
CA TYR A 104 38.90 49.29 -3.18
C TYR A 104 39.35 50.57 -2.45
N ASN A 105 40.32 50.46 -1.52
CA ASN A 105 40.79 51.57 -0.68
C ASN A 105 39.64 52.34 0.01
N MET A 106 38.53 51.64 0.29
CA MET A 106 37.41 52.22 1.03
C MET A 106 37.79 52.29 2.50
N ASP A 107 37.61 53.45 3.13
CA ASP A 107 37.82 53.62 4.55
C ASP A 107 36.55 54.11 5.25
N TYR A 108 36.48 53.93 6.57
CA TYR A 108 35.32 54.41 7.31
C TYR A 108 35.28 55.95 7.30
N PRO A 109 34.09 56.54 7.22
CA PRO A 109 33.94 57.99 7.28
C PRO A 109 34.48 58.53 8.62
N LYS A 110 35.19 59.67 8.56
CA LYS A 110 35.64 60.37 9.77
C LYS A 110 34.43 60.92 10.52
N LYS A 111 34.58 61.15 11.84
CA LYS A 111 33.51 61.72 12.69
C LYS A 111 32.93 63.03 12.13
N GLU A 112 33.78 63.82 11.48
CA GLU A 112 33.43 65.09 10.83
C GLU A 112 32.57 64.93 9.57
N GLN A 113 32.57 63.74 8.95
CA GLN A 113 31.86 63.42 7.71
C GLN A 113 30.52 62.70 7.96
N VAL A 114 30.22 62.32 9.21
CA VAL A 114 28.99 61.63 9.58
C VAL A 114 27.97 62.66 10.06
N ARG A 115 26.86 62.81 9.32
CA ARG A 115 25.71 63.62 9.74
C ARG A 115 24.54 62.69 10.07
N TYR A 116 24.12 62.67 11.33
CA TYR A 116 22.90 61.97 11.73
C TYR A 116 21.70 62.80 11.28
N LEU A 117 20.74 62.16 10.61
CA LEU A 117 19.45 62.78 10.31
C LEU A 117 18.59 62.72 11.58
N ASP A 118 17.99 63.84 11.97
CA ASP A 118 16.99 63.83 13.04
C ASP A 118 15.82 62.95 12.63
N LYS A 119 15.28 62.20 13.61
CA LYS A 119 14.09 61.38 13.38
C LYS A 119 12.96 62.30 12.91
N ILE A 120 12.40 61.97 11.75
CA ILE A 120 11.13 62.53 11.31
C ILE A 120 10.08 61.93 12.24
N GLU A 121 9.40 62.78 13.04
CA GLU A 121 8.25 62.40 13.88
C GLU A 121 7.09 61.84 13.06
#